data_AF-A0A8S8YEY8-F1
#
_entry.id   AF-A0A8S8YEY8-F1
#
_cell.length_a   1.000
_cell.length_b   1.000
_cell.length_c   1.000
_cell.angle_alpha   90.00
_cell.angle_beta   90.00
_cell.angle_gamma   90.00
#
_symmetry.space_group_name_H-M   'P 1'
#
loop_
_entity.id
_entity.type
_entity.pdbx_description
1 polymer ?
#
loop_
_entity_poly.entity_id
_entity_poly.type
_entity_poly.pdbx_seq_one_letter_code
_entity_poly.pdbx_strand_id
1 'polypeptide(L)' 'MSNEGQIYRISGPVVTAKGMSAAMYDVVRVGDEGLMGEVIEIHGDQSVIKCTKTPPASARVNLC' A
#
# COMPACT_ATOMS: atom_id res chain seq x y z
N MET A 1 -2.85 -5.01 14.98
CA MET A 1 -2.75 -4.44 13.62
C MET A 1 -2.49 -5.59 12.66
N SER A 2 -3.18 -5.64 11.53
CA SER A 2 -3.00 -6.67 10.51
C SER A 2 -1.84 -6.31 9.55
N ASN A 3 -1.23 -7.32 8.93
CA ASN A 3 -0.26 -7.13 7.85
C ASN A 3 -0.94 -6.74 6.52
N GLU A 4 -2.27 -6.77 6.49
CA GLU A 4 -3.10 -6.35 5.36
C GLU A 4 -3.69 -4.96 5.61
N GLY A 5 -3.66 -4.11 4.60
CA GLY A 5 -4.25 -2.79 4.55
C GLY A 5 -5.23 -2.62 3.39
N GLN A 6 -6.16 -1.68 3.55
CA GLN A 6 -7.16 -1.33 2.54
C GLN A 6 -6.76 -0.05 1.80
N ILE A 7 -6.92 -0.04 0.48
CA ILE A 7 -6.72 1.15 -0.33
C ILE A 7 -7.75 2.21 0.09
N TYR A 8 -7.24 3.37 0.51
CA TYR A 8 -8.03 4.55 0.85
C TYR A 8 -8.10 5.53 -0.32
N ARG A 9 -6.99 5.69 -1.06
CA ARG A 9 -6.89 6.61 -2.20
C ARG A 9 -5.86 6.13 -3.23
N ILE A 10 -6.12 6.41 -4.50
CA ILE A 10 -5.19 6.19 -5.62
C ILE A 10 -4.95 7.52 -6.34
N SER A 11 -3.68 7.86 -6.53
CA SER A 11 -3.20 9.01 -7.30
C SER A 11 -2.13 8.52 -8.30
N GLY A 12 -2.57 7.92 -9.41
CA GLY A 12 -1.65 7.29 -10.38
C GLY A 12 -0.94 6.08 -9.76
N PRO A 13 0.41 6.01 -9.76
CA PRO A 13 1.15 4.90 -9.13
C PRO A 13 1.30 5.07 -7.61
N VAL A 14 0.88 6.20 -7.03
CA VAL A 14 0.95 6.44 -5.59
C VAL A 14 -0.39 6.09 -4.94
N VAL A 15 -0.35 5.27 -3.90
CA VAL A 15 -1.51 4.71 -3.22
C VAL A 15 -1.43 5.03 -1.75
N THR A 16 -2.55 5.41 -1.14
CA THR A 16 -2.64 5.52 0.32
C THR A 16 -3.42 4.32 0.83
N ALA A 17 -2.83 3.52 1.70
CA ALA A 17 -3.47 2.41 2.39
C ALA A 17 -3.71 2.74 3.87
N LYS A 18 -4.72 2.12 4.47
CA LYS A 18 -5.05 2.25 5.90
C LYS A 18 -5.17 0.89 6.56
N GLY A 19 -4.98 0.87 7.88
CA GLY A 19 -5.23 -0.32 8.70
C GLY A 19 -4.13 -1.38 8.63
N MET A 20 -2.95 -1.01 8.15
CA MET A 20 -1.76 -1.88 8.12
C MET A 20 -0.67 -1.39 9.06
N SER A 21 0.09 -2.32 9.62
CA SER A 21 1.26 -2.04 10.44
C SER A 21 2.53 -1.94 9.59
N ALA A 22 2.62 -0.94 8.73
CA ALA A 22 3.78 -0.74 7.88
C ALA A 22 4.79 0.27 8.48
N ALA A 23 6.06 0.09 8.14
CA ALA A 23 7.16 1.00 8.42
C ALA A 23 7.67 1.67 7.14
N MET A 24 8.42 2.76 7.30
CA MET A 24 9.10 3.43 6.20
C MET A 24 10.05 2.44 5.50
N TYR A 25 10.07 2.48 4.17
CA TYR A 25 10.86 1.59 3.31
C TYR A 25 10.42 0.13 3.28
N ASP A 26 9.30 -0.22 3.91
CA ASP A 26 8.73 -1.55 3.79
C ASP A 26 8.30 -1.83 2.34
N VAL A 27 8.54 -3.07 1.93
CA VAL A 27 8.07 -3.57 0.64
C VAL A 27 6.72 -4.24 0.82
N VAL A 28 5.78 -3.89 -0.04
CA VAL A 28 4.41 -4.39 -0.01
C VAL A 28 4.02 -5.01 -1.35
N ARG A 29 3.05 -5.91 -1.31
CA ARG A 29 2.35 -6.46 -2.49
C ARG A 29 0.94 -5.92 -2.55
N VAL A 30 0.55 -5.43 -3.73
CA VAL A 30 -0.77 -4.84 -3.98
C VAL A 30 -1.56 -5.69 -4.96
N GLY A 31 -2.73 -6.14 -4.50
CA GLY A 31 -3.68 -6.95 -5.27
C GLY A 31 -3.20 -8.37 -5.53
N ASP A 32 -4.06 -9.16 -6.18
CA ASP A 32 -3.80 -10.56 -6.51
C ASP A 32 -2.70 -10.74 -7.56
N GLU A 33 -2.47 -9.71 -8.38
CA GLU A 33 -1.37 -9.64 -9.34
C GLU A 33 0.00 -9.47 -8.65
N GLY A 34 0.04 -9.20 -7.34
CA GLY A 34 1.28 -9.09 -6.58
C GLY A 34 2.13 -7.89 -6.98
N LEU A 35 1.51 -6.74 -7.24
CA LEU A 35 2.24 -5.53 -7.64
C LEU A 35 3.13 -5.05 -6.52
N MET A 36 4.41 -4.87 -6.81
CA MET A 36 5.37 -4.41 -5.81
C MET A 36 5.19 -2.91 -5.55
N GLY A 37 5.24 -2.55 -4.27
CA GLY A 37 5.26 -1.18 -3.82
C GLY A 37 6.21 -0.98 -2.65
N GLU A 38 6.58 0.27 -2.42
CA GLU A 38 7.44 0.70 -1.32
C GLU A 38 6.72 1.77 -0.50
N VAL A 39 6.74 1.64 0.82
CA VAL A 39 6.21 2.67 1.73
C VAL A 39 7.17 3.85 1.79
N ILE A 40 6.71 5.00 1.31
CA ILE A 40 7.52 6.22 1.18
C ILE A 40 7.16 7.31 2.18
N GLU A 41 5.97 7.28 2.77
CA GLU A 41 5.52 8.21 3.82
C GLU A 41 4.53 7.51 4.76
N ILE A 42 4.50 7.93 6.03
CA ILE A 42 3.54 7.42 7.04
C ILE A 42 2.92 8.59 7.79
N HIS A 43 1.60 8.61 7.85
CA HIS A 43 0.80 9.61 8.54
C HIS A 43 -0.24 8.92 9.42
N GLY A 44 0.06 8.72 10.71
CA GLY A 44 -0.85 8.06 11.64
C GLY A 44 -1.17 6.62 11.21
N ASP A 45 -2.42 6.35 10.85
CA ASP A 45 -2.90 5.04 10.36
C ASP A 45 -2.75 4.86 8.84
N GLN A 46 -2.21 5.87 8.15
CA GLN A 46 -2.07 5.91 6.70
C GLN A 46 -0.64 5.63 6.28
N SER A 47 -0.48 4.73 5.32
CA SER A 47 0.79 4.44 4.66
C SER A 47 0.69 4.85 3.20
N VAL A 48 1.61 5.69 2.74
CA VAL A 48 1.73 6.10 1.34
C VAL A 48 2.72 5.18 0.66
N ILE A 49 2.27 4.54 -0.41
CA ILE A 49 2.97 3.48 -1.11
C ILE A 49 3.17 3.91 -2.56
N LYS A 50 4.41 3.85 -3.05
CA LYS A 50 4.73 4.02 -4.46
C LYS A 50 4.77 2.64 -5.11
N CYS A 51 3.86 2.41 -6.05
CA CYS A 51 3.78 1.18 -6.84
C CYS A 51 4.48 1.34 -8.19
N THR A 52 4.88 0.23 -8.81
CA THR A 52 5.42 0.25 -10.18
C THR A 52 4.38 0.68 -11.22
N LYS A 53 3.11 0.30 -11.02
CA LYS A 53 1.97 0.69 -11.85
C LYS A 53 0.75 1.02 -11.00
N THR A 54 -0.24 1.69 -11.59
CA THR A 54 -1.53 1.95 -10.93
C THR A 54 -2.26 0.64 -10.63
N PRO A 55 -2.57 0.33 -9.36
CA PRO A 55 -3.34 -0.85 -9.00
C PRO A 55 -4.85 -0.61 -9.19
N PRO A 56 -5.65 -1.68 -9.27
CA PRO A 56 -7.10 -1.57 -9.24
C PRO A 56 -7.60 -1.08 -7.87
N ALA A 57 -8.69 -0.30 -7.86
CA ALA A 57 -9.24 0.29 -6.64
C ALA A 57 -9.73 -0.74 -5.60
N SER A 58 -10.05 -1.96 -6.03
CA SER A 58 -10.47 -3.06 -5.17
C SER A 58 -9.32 -3.85 -4.55
N ALA A 59 -8.05 -3.55 -4.90
CA ALA A 59 -6.91 -4.30 -4.40
C ALA A 59 -6.70 -4.14 -2.89
N ARG A 60 -6.14 -5.18 -2.27
CA ARG A 60 -5.60 -5.18 -0.91
C ARG A 60 -4.10 -4.96 -0.94
N VAL A 61 -3.55 -4.39 0.13
CA VAL A 61 -2.10 -4.20 0.28
C VAL A 61 -1.63 -5.12 1.39
N ASN A 62 -0.63 -5.95 1.13
CA ASN A 62 -0.04 -6.86 2.10
C ASN A 62 1.44 -6.54 2.31
N LEU A 63 1.87 -6.49 3.56
CA LEU A 63 3.29 -6.48 3.93
C LEU A 63 3.94 -7.81 3.52
N CYS A 64 5.14 -7.73 2.94
CA CYS A 64 5.93 -8.90 2.56
C CYS A 64 6.74 -9.47 3.71
#